data_AF-A0A1Q6L924-F1
#
_entry.id   AF-A0A1Q6L924-F1
#
_cell.length_a   1.000
_cell.length_b   1.000
_cell.length_c   1.000
_cell.angle_alpha   90.00
_cell.angle_beta   90.00
_cell.angle_gamma   90.00
#
_symmetry.space_group_name_H-M   'P 1'
#
loop_
_entity.id
_entity.type
_entity.pdbx_description
1 polymer ?
#
loop_
_entity_poly.entity_id
_entity_poly.type
_entity_poly.pdbx_seq_one_letter_code
_entity_poly.pdbx_strand_id
1 'polypeptide(L)'
;MIKRIKNKHLLSSKTNDVSKNPIRVLYKKVGQPSEVKIISDVYKLKKAIIERSLDIIPYEKIFIICHSKKSNSNMFPNIFLPLKRILGDLIVVNIDKKEREFKSLSQEDIIWYSKDINNKSPKKVDIKSSNIKKVIPITDVYEKAFKNNGYFTSKNFEQILFEILIHLNLVLAKILKNNGDDKK
;
A
#
# COMPACT_ATOMS: atom_id res chain seq x y z
N MET A 1 -60.81 -1.36 18.31
CA MET A 1 -60.09 -2.32 17.43
C MET A 1 -59.41 -1.52 16.32
N ILE A 2 -58.10 -1.28 16.45
CA ILE A 2 -57.34 -0.31 15.63
C ILE A 2 -56.88 -1.02 14.33
N LYS A 3 -57.33 -0.53 13.18
CA LYS A 3 -56.90 -1.00 11.85
C LYS A 3 -55.43 -0.63 11.63
N ARG A 4 -54.53 -1.62 11.64
CA ARG A 4 -53.11 -1.47 11.25
C ARG A 4 -53.01 -1.19 9.75
N ILE A 5 -52.71 0.05 9.39
CA ILE A 5 -52.28 0.44 8.06
C ILE A 5 -50.89 -0.17 7.83
N LYS A 6 -50.79 -1.17 6.95
CA LYS A 6 -49.51 -1.69 6.46
C LYS A 6 -48.93 -0.65 5.50
N ASN A 7 -48.08 0.24 6.01
CA ASN A 7 -47.16 1.00 5.17
C ASN A 7 -46.19 0.02 4.51
N LYS A 8 -46.57 -0.52 3.35
CA LYS A 8 -45.62 -1.00 2.36
C LYS A 8 -44.82 0.22 1.96
N HIS A 9 -43.61 0.35 2.51
CA HIS A 9 -42.61 1.26 1.96
C HIS A 9 -42.32 0.73 0.57
N LEU A 10 -43.06 1.24 -0.40
CA LEU A 10 -42.81 1.09 -1.82
C LEU A 10 -41.44 1.73 -2.01
N LEU A 11 -40.38 0.91 -1.94
CA LEU A 11 -39.09 1.30 -2.50
C LEU A 11 -39.38 1.57 -3.97
N SER A 12 -39.59 2.85 -4.25
CA SER A 12 -39.50 3.43 -5.56
C SER A 12 -38.23 2.86 -6.19
N SER A 13 -38.40 1.87 -7.05
CA SER A 13 -37.41 1.50 -8.05
C SER A 13 -37.36 2.66 -9.04
N LYS A 14 -36.80 3.78 -8.57
CA LYS A 14 -36.11 4.71 -9.42
C LYS A 14 -34.93 3.92 -9.98
N THR A 15 -35.19 3.22 -11.07
CA THR A 15 -34.23 2.98 -12.13
C THR A 15 -33.82 4.35 -12.65
N ASN A 16 -33.10 5.09 -11.82
CA ASN A 16 -32.37 6.26 -12.26
C ASN A 16 -31.35 5.69 -13.23
N ASP A 17 -31.36 6.19 -14.46
CA ASP A 17 -30.25 6.07 -15.39
C ASP A 17 -28.98 6.57 -14.69
N VAL A 18 -28.33 5.69 -13.92
CA VAL A 18 -27.02 5.93 -13.35
C VAL A 18 -26.13 6.04 -14.56
N SER A 19 -25.71 7.28 -14.85
CA SER A 19 -24.94 7.65 -16.02
C SER A 19 -24.02 6.54 -16.48
N LYS A 20 -24.25 6.03 -17.70
CA LYS A 20 -23.36 5.09 -18.40
C LYS A 20 -22.06 5.78 -18.83
N ASN A 21 -21.55 6.68 -17.99
CA ASN A 21 -20.36 7.43 -18.27
C ASN A 21 -19.18 6.52 -17.96
N PRO A 22 -18.42 6.11 -18.98
CA PRO A 22 -17.28 5.24 -18.76
C PRO A 22 -16.25 5.95 -17.88
N ILE A 23 -15.73 5.25 -16.87
CA ILE A 23 -14.69 5.78 -15.99
C ILE A 23 -13.33 5.22 -16.39
N ARG A 24 -12.31 6.09 -16.37
CA ARG A 24 -10.92 5.66 -16.51
C ARG A 24 -10.39 5.27 -15.14
N VAL A 25 -9.84 4.07 -15.07
CA VAL A 25 -9.25 3.49 -13.87
C VAL A 25 -7.84 3.01 -14.20
N LEU A 26 -7.01 2.90 -13.17
CA LEU A 26 -5.70 2.31 -13.31
C LEU A 26 -5.76 0.88 -12.76
N TYR A 27 -5.51 -0.10 -13.63
CA TYR A 27 -5.49 -1.51 -13.28
C TYR A 27 -4.06 -2.01 -13.23
N LYS A 28 -3.74 -2.86 -12.26
CA LYS A 28 -2.44 -3.51 -12.19
C LYS A 28 -2.59 -4.98 -11.85
N LYS A 29 -2.15 -5.80 -12.81
CA LYS A 29 -1.99 -7.24 -12.59
C LYS A 29 -0.68 -7.51 -11.84
N VAL A 30 -0.68 -8.54 -11.01
CA VAL A 30 0.54 -8.96 -10.30
C VAL A 30 1.69 -9.19 -11.28
N GLY A 31 2.84 -8.56 -11.01
CA GLY A 31 4.04 -8.72 -11.83
C GLY A 31 3.97 -8.04 -13.19
N GLN A 32 2.96 -7.22 -13.47
CA GLN A 32 2.89 -6.41 -14.70
C GLN A 32 2.88 -4.92 -14.33
N PRO A 33 3.32 -4.03 -15.24
CA PRO A 33 3.14 -2.60 -15.05
C PRO A 33 1.65 -2.25 -14.99
N SER A 34 1.34 -1.13 -14.35
CA SER A 34 -0.02 -0.60 -14.31
C SER A 34 -0.48 -0.14 -15.70
N GLU A 35 -1.72 -0.44 -16.05
CA GLU A 35 -2.36 -0.10 -17.32
C GLU A 35 -3.63 0.70 -17.09
N VAL A 36 -3.91 1.67 -17.97
CA VAL A 36 -5.16 2.42 -17.93
C VAL A 36 -6.25 1.57 -18.57
N LYS A 37 -7.36 1.38 -17.85
CA LYS A 37 -8.54 0.68 -18.34
C LYS A 37 -9.76 1.59 -18.27
N ILE A 38 -10.66 1.39 -19.23
CA ILE A 38 -11.93 2.10 -19.29
C ILE A 38 -13.02 1.13 -18.87
N ILE A 39 -13.74 1.46 -17.80
CA ILE A 39 -14.89 0.68 -17.33
C ILE A 39 -16.14 1.39 -17.81
N SER A 40 -16.85 0.76 -18.76
CA SER A 40 -18.12 1.27 -19.29
C SER A 40 -19.28 1.16 -18.29
N ASP A 41 -19.28 0.10 -17.47
CA ASP A 41 -20.34 -0.17 -16.51
C ASP A 41 -19.82 -0.12 -15.06
N VAL A 42 -20.05 1.02 -14.43
CA VAL A 42 -19.70 1.27 -13.03
C VAL A 42 -20.55 0.44 -12.07
N TYR A 43 -21.80 0.13 -12.44
CA TYR A 43 -22.70 -0.69 -11.61
C TYR A 43 -22.19 -2.13 -11.52
N LYS A 44 -21.74 -2.71 -12.63
CA LYS A 44 -21.11 -4.03 -12.65
C LYS A 44 -19.86 -4.08 -11.79
N LEU A 45 -19.06 -3.01 -11.78
CA LEU A 45 -17.92 -2.89 -10.87
C LEU A 45 -18.36 -2.89 -9.41
N LYS A 46 -19.33 -2.04 -9.03
CA LYS A 46 -19.89 -1.98 -7.66
C LYS A 46 -20.38 -3.35 -7.21
N LYS A 47 -21.14 -4.04 -8.07
CA LYS A 47 -21.66 -5.38 -7.81
C LYS A 47 -20.53 -6.40 -7.60
N ALA A 48 -19.52 -6.40 -8.47
CA ALA A 48 -18.37 -7.30 -8.37
C ALA A 48 -17.54 -7.09 -7.08
N ILE A 49 -17.41 -5.85 -6.60
CA ILE A 49 -16.74 -5.53 -5.33
C ILE A 49 -17.44 -6.23 -4.16
N ILE A 50 -18.78 -6.18 -4.13
CA ILE A 50 -19.59 -6.79 -3.07
C ILE A 50 -19.56 -8.32 -3.19
N GLU A 51 -19.84 -8.87 -4.38
CA GLU A 51 -19.91 -10.32 -4.62
C GLU A 51 -18.58 -11.02 -4.32
N ARG A 52 -17.46 -10.39 -4.66
CA ARG A 52 -16.12 -10.95 -4.43
C ARG A 52 -15.52 -10.55 -3.09
N SER A 53 -16.25 -9.81 -2.25
CA SER A 53 -15.78 -9.32 -0.95
C SER A 53 -14.41 -8.64 -1.05
N LEU A 54 -14.28 -7.70 -1.99
CA LEU A 54 -13.07 -6.91 -2.20
C LEU A 54 -12.96 -5.80 -1.14
N ASP A 55 -11.73 -5.51 -0.72
CA ASP A 55 -11.42 -4.44 0.22
C ASP A 55 -11.16 -3.14 -0.55
N ILE A 56 -11.66 -2.02 -0.03
CA ILE A 56 -11.34 -0.68 -0.52
C ILE A 56 -10.44 -0.01 0.51
N ILE A 57 -9.24 0.40 0.09
CA ILE A 57 -8.22 0.99 0.94
C ILE A 57 -7.98 2.43 0.49
N PRO A 58 -8.01 3.42 1.39
CA PRO A 58 -7.62 4.77 1.04
C PRO A 58 -6.14 4.83 0.70
N TYR A 59 -5.81 5.52 -0.38
CA TYR A 59 -4.45 5.74 -0.85
C TYR A 59 -4.29 7.20 -1.25
N GLU A 60 -3.77 8.00 -0.32
CA GLU A 60 -3.65 9.45 -0.49
C GLU A 60 -5.00 10.11 -0.83
N LYS A 61 -5.15 10.64 -2.05
CA LYS A 61 -6.40 11.28 -2.52
C LYS A 61 -7.36 10.30 -3.20
N ILE A 62 -6.91 9.08 -3.48
CA ILE A 62 -7.66 8.07 -4.24
C ILE A 62 -7.88 6.81 -3.41
N PHE A 63 -8.49 5.79 -4.03
CA PHE A 63 -8.80 4.53 -3.39
C PHE A 63 -8.30 3.36 -4.22
N ILE A 64 -7.77 2.36 -3.52
CA ILE A 64 -7.35 1.09 -4.11
C ILE A 64 -8.37 0.03 -3.74
N ILE A 65 -8.97 -0.58 -4.75
CA ILE A 65 -9.78 -1.79 -4.64
C ILE A 65 -8.83 -2.97 -4.81
N CYS A 66 -8.76 -3.83 -3.80
CA CYS A 66 -7.94 -5.04 -3.85
C CYS A 66 -8.66 -6.21 -3.19
N HIS A 67 -8.03 -7.38 -3.27
CA HIS A 67 -8.53 -8.53 -2.54
C HIS A 67 -8.41 -8.35 -1.03
N SER A 68 -9.36 -8.94 -0.28
CA SER A 68 -9.34 -8.87 1.16
C SER A 68 -8.25 -9.76 1.77
N LYS A 69 -7.70 -9.33 2.91
CA LYS A 69 -6.63 -10.09 3.59
C LYS A 69 -7.08 -11.48 4.05
N LYS A 70 -8.38 -11.64 4.32
CA LYS A 70 -8.97 -12.88 4.85
C LYS A 70 -9.10 -13.97 3.80
N SER A 71 -9.34 -13.60 2.53
CA SER A 71 -9.55 -14.58 1.46
C SER A 71 -8.24 -15.06 0.83
N ASN A 72 -7.18 -14.24 0.84
CA ASN A 72 -6.08 -14.40 -0.12
C ASN A 72 -4.69 -14.53 0.53
N SER A 73 -4.52 -15.50 1.43
CA SER A 73 -3.21 -15.80 2.04
C SER A 73 -2.14 -16.28 1.03
N ASN A 74 -2.54 -16.89 -0.07
CA ASN A 74 -1.64 -17.50 -1.06
C ASN A 74 -1.38 -16.65 -2.32
N MET A 75 -1.84 -15.39 -2.34
CA MET A 75 -1.58 -14.51 -3.49
C MET A 75 -0.24 -13.80 -3.38
N PHE A 76 0.45 -13.67 -4.52
CA PHE A 76 1.68 -12.89 -4.59
C PHE A 76 1.44 -11.40 -4.31
N PRO A 77 2.37 -10.73 -3.62
CA PRO A 77 2.29 -9.30 -3.38
C PRO A 77 2.43 -8.51 -4.69
N ASN A 78 1.61 -7.48 -4.86
CA ASN A 78 1.62 -6.61 -6.03
C ASN A 78 2.23 -5.24 -5.71
N ILE A 79 1.95 -4.70 -4.52
CA ILE A 79 2.51 -3.43 -4.03
C ILE A 79 2.90 -3.58 -2.56
N PHE A 80 4.05 -3.01 -2.20
CA PHE A 80 4.46 -2.80 -0.81
C PHE A 80 4.22 -1.35 -0.39
N LEU A 81 3.30 -1.15 0.55
CA LEU A 81 3.13 0.10 1.28
C LEU A 81 3.90 0.02 2.61
N PRO A 82 4.24 1.16 3.23
CA PRO A 82 5.08 1.17 4.44
C PRO A 82 4.58 0.25 5.58
N LEU A 83 3.27 0.16 5.78
CA LEU A 83 2.66 -0.63 6.86
C LEU A 83 1.76 -1.78 6.34
N LYS A 84 1.65 -1.94 5.03
CA LYS A 84 0.71 -2.90 4.43
C LYS A 84 1.23 -3.40 3.08
N ARG A 85 1.08 -4.70 2.84
CA ARG A 85 1.22 -5.26 1.49
C ARG A 85 -0.15 -5.46 0.86
N ILE A 86 -0.28 -5.14 -0.42
CA ILE A 86 -1.46 -5.45 -1.22
C ILE A 86 -1.14 -6.72 -2.01
N LEU A 87 -1.99 -7.73 -1.85
CA LEU A 87 -1.85 -9.03 -2.50
C LEU A 87 -2.81 -9.13 -3.69
N GLY A 88 -2.35 -9.79 -4.76
CA GLY A 88 -3.16 -9.98 -5.96
C GLY A 88 -3.34 -8.73 -6.81
N ASP A 89 -4.24 -8.83 -7.77
CA ASP A 89 -4.58 -7.72 -8.66
C ASP A 89 -5.24 -6.58 -7.88
N LEU A 90 -5.04 -5.36 -8.40
CA LEU A 90 -5.62 -4.16 -7.83
C LEU A 90 -6.15 -3.23 -8.91
N ILE A 91 -7.17 -2.47 -8.52
CA ILE A 91 -7.77 -1.42 -9.32
C ILE A 91 -7.72 -0.15 -8.49
N VAL A 92 -7.36 0.94 -9.14
CA VAL A 92 -7.24 2.25 -8.54
C VAL A 92 -8.33 3.14 -9.12
N VAL A 93 -9.09 3.76 -8.22
CA VAL A 93 -10.27 4.55 -8.56
C VAL A 93 -10.31 5.83 -7.73
N ASN A 94 -10.89 6.87 -8.31
CA ASN A 94 -11.26 8.06 -7.55
C ASN A 94 -12.68 7.89 -7.02
N ILE A 95 -12.93 8.25 -5.76
CA ILE A 95 -14.26 8.22 -5.15
C ILE A 95 -14.57 9.63 -4.65
N ASP A 96 -15.66 10.20 -5.15
CA ASP A 96 -16.17 11.43 -4.56
C ASP A 96 -16.74 11.12 -3.17
N LYS A 97 -16.14 11.69 -2.13
CA LYS A 97 -16.59 11.46 -0.75
C LYS A 97 -17.97 12.03 -0.47
N LYS A 98 -18.39 13.08 -1.21
CA LYS A 98 -19.69 13.74 -1.02
C LYS A 98 -20.80 12.90 -1.62
N GLU A 99 -20.67 12.59 -2.91
CA GLU A 99 -21.68 11.83 -3.66
C GLU A 99 -21.54 10.30 -3.47
N ARG A 100 -20.43 9.82 -2.90
CA ARG A 100 -20.09 8.39 -2.77
C ARG A 100 -20.09 7.65 -4.10
N GLU A 101 -19.69 8.33 -5.17
CA GLU A 101 -19.65 7.79 -6.52
C GLU A 101 -18.22 7.63 -7.04
N PHE A 102 -18.03 6.65 -7.93
CA PHE A 102 -16.77 6.47 -8.63
C PHE A 102 -16.61 7.54 -9.69
N LYS A 103 -15.49 8.25 -9.65
CA LYS A 103 -15.08 9.23 -10.66
C LYS A 103 -13.95 8.67 -11.51
N SER A 104 -13.91 9.11 -12.76
CA SER A 104 -12.76 8.87 -13.63
C SER A 104 -11.51 9.53 -13.04
N LEU A 105 -10.36 8.87 -13.17
CA LEU A 105 -9.07 9.49 -12.86
C LEU A 105 -8.75 10.59 -13.88
N SER A 106 -8.11 11.67 -13.43
CA SER A 106 -7.54 12.67 -14.33
C SER A 106 -6.27 12.15 -15.00
N GLN A 107 -5.79 12.84 -16.03
CA GLN A 107 -4.57 12.43 -16.73
C GLN A 107 -3.34 12.56 -15.83
N GLU A 108 -3.29 13.61 -15.01
CA GLU A 108 -2.21 13.90 -14.06
C GLU A 108 -2.16 12.83 -12.97
N ASP A 109 -3.34 12.48 -12.43
CA ASP A 109 -3.48 11.40 -11.46
C ASP A 109 -2.98 10.07 -12.06
N ILE A 110 -3.42 9.72 -13.27
CA ILE A 110 -2.98 8.50 -13.94
C ILE A 110 -1.46 8.44 -14.06
N ILE A 111 -0.83 9.53 -14.50
CA ILE A 111 0.63 9.60 -14.68
C ILE A 111 1.35 9.46 -13.33
N TRP A 112 0.89 10.20 -12.32
CA TRP A 112 1.52 10.20 -11.01
C TRP A 112 1.39 8.84 -10.31
N TYR A 113 0.16 8.33 -10.21
CA TYR A 113 -0.12 7.08 -9.52
C TYR A 113 0.44 5.86 -10.26
N SER A 114 0.47 5.86 -11.59
CA SER A 114 1.12 4.76 -12.34
C SER A 114 2.60 4.66 -12.01
N LYS A 115 3.32 5.79 -12.00
CA LYS A 115 4.74 5.82 -11.64
C LYS A 115 4.96 5.38 -10.20
N ASP A 116 4.19 5.91 -9.27
CA ASP A 116 4.34 5.60 -7.84
C ASP A 116 4.04 4.12 -7.54
N ILE A 117 2.94 3.59 -8.07
CA ILE A 117 2.55 2.18 -7.89
C ILE A 117 3.57 1.23 -8.51
N ASN A 118 4.09 1.56 -9.69
CA ASN A 118 5.10 0.72 -10.34
C ASN A 118 6.43 0.75 -9.56
N ASN A 119 6.80 1.88 -8.96
CA ASN A 119 7.99 1.97 -8.10
C ASN A 119 7.86 1.16 -6.80
N LYS A 120 6.64 1.03 -6.29
CA LYS A 120 6.32 0.25 -5.07
C LYS A 120 6.04 -1.22 -5.34
N SER A 121 6.16 -1.65 -6.60
CA SER A 121 6.01 -3.05 -6.99
C SER A 121 7.22 -3.87 -6.56
N PRO A 122 7.07 -5.18 -6.31
CA PRO A 122 8.21 -6.08 -6.16
C PRO A 122 9.11 -5.95 -7.40
N LYS A 123 10.40 -5.69 -7.19
CA LYS A 123 11.37 -5.69 -8.29
C LYS A 123 11.39 -7.09 -8.87
N LYS A 124 11.14 -7.20 -10.17
CA LYS A 124 11.45 -8.43 -10.90
C LYS A 124 12.95 -8.62 -10.82
N VAL A 125 13.39 -9.60 -10.03
CA VAL A 125 14.73 -10.11 -10.16
C VAL A 125 14.67 -10.98 -11.41
N ASP A 126 15.09 -10.43 -12.55
CA ASP A 126 15.39 -11.26 -13.70
C ASP A 126 16.57 -12.14 -13.28
N ILE A 127 16.27 -13.32 -12.75
CA ILE A 127 17.25 -14.38 -12.57
C ILE A 127 17.54 -14.87 -13.98
N LYS A 128 18.35 -14.12 -14.73
CA LYS A 128 19.15 -14.71 -15.79
C LYS A 128 19.93 -15.80 -15.07
N SER A 129 19.59 -17.04 -15.37
CA SER A 129 20.20 -18.24 -14.83
C SER A 129 21.67 -18.29 -15.25
N SER A 130 22.51 -17.55 -14.56
CA SER A 130 23.95 -17.73 -14.53
C SER A 130 24.47 -17.14 -13.22
N ASN A 131 24.89 -18.05 -12.34
CA ASN A 131 25.44 -17.83 -11.00
C ASN A 131 24.41 -17.66 -9.89
N ILE A 132 24.02 -18.79 -9.30
CA ILE A 132 23.55 -18.88 -7.92
C ILE A 132 24.67 -18.32 -7.04
N LYS A 133 24.68 -16.99 -6.83
CA LYS A 133 25.41 -16.38 -5.72
C LYS A 133 24.51 -16.45 -4.51
N LYS A 134 25.06 -17.11 -3.48
CA LYS A 134 24.51 -17.42 -2.15
C LYS A 134 23.46 -16.44 -1.66
N VAL A 135 22.42 -16.99 -1.03
CA VAL A 135 21.42 -16.31 -0.20
C VAL A 135 22.10 -15.21 0.61
N ILE A 136 21.82 -13.95 0.28
CA ILE A 136 22.23 -12.82 1.10
C ILE A 136 21.14 -12.66 2.16
N PRO A 137 21.42 -12.95 3.45
CA PRO A 137 20.46 -12.67 4.51
C PRO A 137 20.15 -11.16 4.52
N ILE A 138 18.89 -10.83 4.80
CA ILE A 138 18.29 -9.48 4.78
C ILE A 138 18.99 -8.47 5.72
N THR A 139 19.97 -8.92 6.51
CA THR A 139 20.86 -8.12 7.37
C THR A 139 21.76 -7.15 6.59
N ASP A 140 22.17 -7.50 5.36
CA ASP A 140 23.27 -6.80 4.69
C ASP A 140 22.91 -5.43 4.07
N VAL A 141 21.62 -5.10 3.99
CA VAL A 141 21.20 -3.78 3.45
C VAL A 141 21.44 -2.66 4.47
N TYR A 142 21.42 -2.97 5.77
CA TYR A 142 21.71 -2.00 6.83
C TYR A 142 23.19 -2.00 7.27
N GLU A 143 23.96 -3.03 6.94
CA GLU A 143 25.39 -3.12 7.30
C GLU A 143 26.32 -2.26 6.43
N LYS A 144 25.86 -1.77 5.28
CA LYS A 144 26.75 -1.06 4.34
C LYS A 144 27.28 0.27 4.87
N ALA A 145 26.74 0.78 5.97
CA ALA A 145 27.22 1.99 6.65
C ALA A 145 28.27 1.72 7.75
N PHE A 146 28.53 0.46 8.13
CA PHE A 146 29.34 0.14 9.32
C PHE A 146 30.48 -0.86 9.07
N LYS A 147 30.90 -1.08 7.82
CA LYS A 147 32.11 -1.89 7.54
C LYS A 147 33.35 -1.03 7.55
N ASN A 148 33.91 -0.82 8.74
CA ASN A 148 35.35 -0.67 8.95
C ASN A 148 35.72 -1.20 10.35
N ASN A 149 36.68 -2.11 10.36
CA ASN A 149 37.37 -2.78 11.48
C ASN A 149 36.73 -4.03 12.11
N GLY A 150 37.29 -5.18 11.71
CA GLY A 150 37.89 -6.15 12.62
C GLY A 150 36.99 -6.98 13.55
N TYR A 151 36.93 -8.28 13.27
CA TYR A 151 36.50 -9.38 14.16
C TYR A 151 35.00 -9.45 14.50
N PHE A 152 34.23 -10.10 13.61
CA PHE A 152 32.89 -10.58 13.95
C PHE A 152 32.99 -11.89 14.76
N THR A 153 33.05 -11.77 16.08
CA THR A 153 32.34 -12.72 16.95
C THR A 153 30.86 -12.39 16.84
N SER A 154 29.99 -13.40 16.68
CA SER A 154 28.54 -13.24 16.60
C SER A 154 27.97 -12.66 17.90
N LYS A 155 28.02 -11.34 18.05
CA LYS A 155 27.29 -10.63 19.10
C LYS A 155 25.83 -10.59 18.70
N ASN A 156 24.96 -11.06 19.59
CA ASN A 156 23.51 -11.04 19.39
C ASN A 156 23.05 -9.61 19.10
N PHE A 157 22.08 -9.46 18.21
CA PHE A 157 21.54 -8.15 17.79
C PHE A 157 21.17 -7.26 18.99
N GLU A 158 20.70 -7.84 20.10
CA GLU A 158 20.39 -7.08 21.31
C GLU A 158 21.63 -6.41 21.92
N GLN A 159 22.80 -7.04 21.86
CA GLN A 159 24.05 -6.47 22.37
C GLN A 159 24.50 -5.27 21.52
N ILE A 160 24.33 -5.37 20.20
CA ILE A 160 24.63 -4.28 19.26
C ILE A 160 23.71 -3.07 19.54
N LEU A 161 22.41 -3.32 19.73
CA LEU A 161 21.48 -2.26 20.11
C LEU A 161 21.85 -1.61 21.44
N PHE A 162 22.27 -2.41 22.42
CA PHE A 162 22.68 -1.91 23.73
C PHE A 162 23.93 -1.03 23.64
N GLU A 163 24.93 -1.44 22.86
CA GLU A 163 26.14 -0.66 22.61
C GLU A 163 25.84 0.68 21.92
N ILE A 164 24.93 0.69 20.93
CA ILE A 164 24.52 1.92 20.24
C ILE A 164 23.80 2.88 21.20
N LEU A 165 22.91 2.37 22.04
CA LEU A 165 22.20 3.18 23.04
C LEU A 165 23.17 3.82 24.05
N ILE A 166 24.17 3.06 24.51
CA ILE A 166 25.22 3.58 25.39
C ILE A 166 26.01 4.69 24.69
N HIS A 167 26.41 4.47 23.44
CA HIS A 167 27.16 5.47 22.65
C HIS A 167 26.37 6.76 22.45
N LEU A 168 25.08 6.67 22.11
CA LEU A 168 24.21 7.84 21.98
C LEU A 168 24.09 8.61 23.30
N ASN A 169 23.88 7.89 24.41
CA ASN A 169 23.80 8.51 25.73
C ASN A 169 25.10 9.21 26.12
N LEU A 170 26.24 8.63 25.79
CA LEU A 170 27.56 9.19 26.09
C LEU A 170 27.88 10.42 25.24
N VAL A 171 27.45 10.43 23.98
CA VAL A 171 27.53 11.61 23.09
C VAL A 171 26.62 12.73 23.59
N LEU A 172 25.38 12.41 23.95
CA LEU A 172 24.43 13.36 24.56
C LEU A 172 24.99 13.95 25.86
N ALA A 173 25.55 13.12 26.74
CA ALA A 173 26.16 13.58 27.98
C ALA A 173 27.37 14.49 27.73
N LYS A 174 28.21 14.20 26.73
CA LYS A 174 29.31 15.09 26.32
C LYS A 174 28.82 16.44 25.79
N ILE A 175 27.78 16.42 24.96
CA ILE A 175 27.18 17.66 24.43
C ILE A 175 26.58 18.50 25.56
N LEU A 176 25.87 17.86 26.49
CA LEU A 176 25.30 18.54 27.66
C LEU A 176 26.38 19.09 28.61
N LYS A 177 27.49 18.37 28.79
CA LYS A 177 28.62 18.82 29.60
C LYS A 177 29.37 20.00 28.97
N ASN A 178 29.57 19.97 27.65
CA ASN A 178 30.22 21.07 26.93
C ASN A 178 29.36 22.34 26.85
N ASN A 179 28.03 22.22 26.93
CA ASN A 179 27.12 23.36 26.96
C ASN A 179 26.89 23.94 28.37
N GLY A 180 27.51 23.35 29.40
CA GLY A 180 27.37 23.76 30.80
C GLY A 180 28.56 24.55 31.37
N ASP A 181 29.70 24.59 30.67
CA ASP A 181 30.93 25.24 31.17
C ASP A 181 31.07 26.73 30.78
N ASP A 182 30.11 27.32 30.06
CA ASP A 182 30.11 28.76 29.72
C ASP A 182 29.53 29.67 30.81
N LYS A 183 29.48 29.21 32.07
CA LYS A 183 29.15 30.06 33.23
C LYS A 183 30.07 29.76 34.41
N LYS A 184 31.28 30.32 34.38
CA LYS A 184 32.00 30.82 35.56
C LYS A 184 32.96 31.93 35.17
#